data_AF-A0AAD6ZE33-F1
#
_entry.id   AF-A0AAD6ZE33-F1
#
_cell.length_a   1.000
_cell.length_b   1.000
_cell.length_c   1.000
_cell.angle_alpha   90.00
_cell.angle_beta   90.00
_cell.angle_gamma   90.00
#
_symmetry.space_group_name_H-M   'P 1'
#
loop_
_entity.id
_entity.type
_entity.pdbx_description
1 polymer ?
#
loop_
_entity_poly.entity_id
_entity_poly.type
_entity_poly.pdbx_seq_one_letter_code
_entity_poly.pdbx_strand_id
1 'polypeptide(L)'
;MHYCGVEDLIPMHAELFKGTPVMNSVFLRHVKNRWCKYIRGNLVWLTSAGVLTNVCKHDTKPGSEGNKKTINAEVIILATGFKHPRIDFLDDLLFPEDYQHPVPQELFDGGLVDMLDRYIDLCNTGMVGHFHIGIYTRILLTLLLDTNTRLSPKDMKLWVDFVCQQWPLGQLNSE
;
A
#
# COMPACT_ATOMS: atom_id res chain seq x y z
N MET A 1 26.33 -8.45 8.20
CA MET A 1 25.25 -7.43 8.14
C MET A 1 24.95 -7.08 6.69
N HIS A 2 23.68 -7.08 6.27
CA HIS A 2 23.28 -6.90 4.87
C HIS A 2 23.65 -5.52 4.26
N TYR A 3 23.73 -4.47 5.09
CA TYR A 3 23.99 -3.09 4.65
C TYR A 3 25.46 -2.65 4.68
N CYS A 4 26.40 -3.54 4.99
CA CYS A 4 27.83 -3.18 5.08
C CYS A 4 28.36 -2.59 3.76
N GLY A 5 28.91 -1.37 3.80
CA GLY A 5 29.38 -0.59 2.66
C GLY A 5 28.31 0.24 1.94
N VAL A 6 27.08 0.26 2.46
CA VAL A 6 25.93 1.06 1.99
C VAL A 6 25.05 1.50 3.17
N GLU A 7 25.69 2.03 4.21
CA GLU A 7 25.05 2.41 5.47
C GLU A 7 23.96 3.49 5.27
N ASP A 8 24.14 4.39 4.30
CA ASP A 8 23.18 5.44 3.92
C ASP A 8 21.83 4.90 3.39
N LEU A 9 21.73 3.60 3.10
CA LEU A 9 20.49 2.95 2.66
C LEU A 9 19.67 2.41 3.83
N ILE A 10 20.21 2.38 5.04
CA ILE A 10 19.50 1.87 6.22
C ILE A 10 18.28 2.76 6.49
N PRO A 11 17.06 2.20 6.60
CA PRO A 11 15.91 2.98 6.99
C PRO A 11 15.98 3.31 8.49
N MET A 12 16.12 4.60 8.84
CA MET A 12 16.24 5.07 10.23
C MET A 12 14.88 5.11 10.95
N HIS A 13 13.86 5.61 10.26
CA HIS A 13 12.53 5.89 10.83
C HIS A 13 11.46 4.91 10.36
N ALA A 14 11.84 3.85 9.62
CA ALA A 14 10.86 2.85 9.19
C ALA A 14 10.59 1.87 10.32
N GLU A 15 9.36 1.84 10.79
CA GLU A 15 8.93 0.83 11.73
C GLU A 15 8.85 -0.54 11.03
N LEU A 16 9.26 -1.58 11.77
CA LEU A 16 9.19 -2.94 11.27
C LEU A 16 7.72 -3.33 11.06
N PHE A 17 7.43 -3.96 9.91
CA PHE A 17 6.11 -4.50 9.55
C PHE A 17 4.98 -3.48 9.31
N LYS A 18 5.24 -2.18 9.24
CA LYS A 18 4.21 -1.16 8.93
C LYS A 18 3.88 -0.99 7.44
N GLY A 19 4.63 -1.62 6.53
CA GLY A 19 4.39 -1.50 5.09
C GLY A 19 4.97 -2.66 4.29
N THR A 20 4.64 -2.70 3.00
CA THR A 20 5.17 -3.71 2.08
C THR A 20 6.68 -3.53 1.91
N PRO A 21 7.49 -4.54 2.24
CA PRO A 21 8.93 -4.42 2.08
C PRO A 21 9.30 -4.45 0.59
N VAL A 22 10.33 -3.68 0.23
CA VAL A 22 10.97 -3.82 -1.08
C VAL A 22 11.77 -5.11 -1.08
N MET A 23 11.29 -6.11 -1.82
CA MET A 23 11.97 -7.40 -1.96
C MET A 23 12.92 -7.38 -3.14
N ASN A 24 14.17 -6.96 -2.91
CA ASN A 24 15.21 -6.93 -3.94
C ASN A 24 16.59 -7.34 -3.40
N SER A 25 17.09 -8.50 -3.82
CA SER A 25 18.39 -9.04 -3.40
C SER A 25 19.58 -8.47 -4.18
N VAL A 26 19.35 -7.85 -5.34
CA VAL A 26 20.41 -7.39 -6.25
C VAL A 26 20.72 -5.89 -6.07
N PHE A 27 19.74 -5.11 -5.64
CA PHE A 27 19.82 -3.66 -5.51
C PHE A 27 21.03 -3.19 -4.69
N LEU A 28 21.25 -3.76 -3.49
CA LEU A 28 22.37 -3.37 -2.63
C LEU A 28 23.72 -3.61 -3.30
N ARG A 29 23.84 -4.67 -4.12
CA ARG A 29 25.07 -4.97 -4.87
C ARG A 29 25.32 -3.95 -5.99
N HIS A 30 24.27 -3.50 -6.68
CA HIS A 30 24.39 -2.47 -7.71
C HIS A 30 24.85 -1.13 -7.14
N VAL A 31 24.36 -0.76 -5.96
CA VAL A 31 24.81 0.47 -5.27
C VAL A 31 26.26 0.33 -4.82
N LYS A 32 26.65 -0.81 -4.22
CA LYS A 32 28.05 -1.08 -3.83
C LYS A 32 29.03 -1.01 -5.00
N ASN A 33 28.64 -1.59 -6.14
CA ASN A 33 29.46 -1.60 -7.36
C ASN A 33 29.42 -0.27 -8.14
N ARG A 34 28.72 0.75 -7.63
CA ARG A 34 28.50 2.06 -8.28
C ARG A 34 27.82 1.98 -9.65
N TRP A 35 27.07 0.92 -9.92
CA TRP A 35 26.26 0.79 -11.14
C TRP A 35 24.97 1.61 -11.06
N CYS A 36 24.49 1.87 -9.85
CA CYS A 36 23.43 2.83 -9.61
C CYS A 36 23.76 3.74 -8.43
N LYS A 37 23.22 4.96 -8.48
CA LYS A 37 23.34 5.92 -7.39
C LYS A 37 21.97 6.09 -6.75
N TYR A 38 21.88 5.73 -5.48
CA TYR A 38 20.68 6.00 -4.69
C TYR A 38 20.68 7.46 -4.23
N ILE A 39 19.57 8.14 -4.42
CA ILE A 39 19.36 9.52 -3.99
C ILE A 39 18.06 9.55 -3.19
N ARG A 40 18.16 9.91 -1.91
CA ARG A 40 17.01 10.13 -1.04
C ARG A 40 16.53 11.56 -1.22
N GLY A 41 15.27 11.73 -1.58
CA GLY A 41 14.71 13.05 -1.83
C GLY A 41 13.36 13.01 -2.52
N ASN A 42 12.78 14.19 -2.68
CA ASN A 42 11.51 14.36 -3.37
C ASN A 42 11.72 14.97 -4.76
N LEU A 43 10.93 14.51 -5.72
CA LEU A 43 10.82 15.13 -7.02
C LEU A 43 10.18 16.52 -6.86
N VAL A 44 10.86 17.57 -7.32
CA VAL A 44 10.31 18.93 -7.32
C VAL A 44 9.69 19.25 -8.68
N TRP A 45 10.47 19.04 -9.75
CA TRP A 45 10.03 19.37 -11.11
C TRP A 45 10.80 18.58 -12.18
N LEU A 46 10.17 18.39 -13.34
CA LEU A 46 10.81 17.83 -14.53
C LEU A 46 11.31 18.97 -15.42
N THR A 47 12.57 18.93 -15.81
CA THR A 47 13.19 19.92 -16.70
C THR A 47 13.47 19.31 -18.05
N SER A 48 13.71 20.14 -19.08
CA SER A 48 14.08 19.65 -20.42
C SER A 48 15.37 18.83 -20.43
N ALA A 49 16.25 19.01 -19.43
CA ALA A 49 17.51 18.28 -19.31
C ALA A 49 17.45 17.09 -18.34
N GLY A 50 16.36 16.93 -17.58
CA GLY A 50 16.24 15.87 -16.58
C GLY A 50 15.30 16.23 -15.42
N VAL A 51 15.79 16.14 -14.18
CA VAL A 51 14.97 16.21 -12.97
C VAL A 51 15.55 17.16 -11.93
N LEU A 52 14.74 18.09 -11.43
CA LEU A 52 15.03 18.85 -10.22
C LEU A 52 14.54 18.07 -9.00
N THR A 53 15.48 17.68 -8.14
CA THR A 53 15.20 16.93 -6.91
C THR A 53 15.58 17.74 -5.67
N ASN A 54 14.79 17.62 -4.62
CA ASN A 54 15.16 18.09 -3.29
C ASN A 54 15.88 16.94 -2.57
N VAL A 55 17.21 16.99 -2.49
CA VAL A 55 18.01 15.92 -1.89
C VAL A 55 18.05 16.08 -0.38
N CYS A 56 17.53 15.07 0.31
CA CYS A 56 17.43 15.03 1.77
C CYS A 56 18.63 14.27 2.36
N LYS A 57 19.05 14.65 3.57
CA LYS A 57 20.05 13.90 4.33
C LYS A 57 19.44 12.59 4.83
N HIS A 58 20.29 11.63 5.18
CA HIS A 58 19.88 10.31 5.63
C HIS A 58 18.90 10.32 6.82
N ASP A 59 19.10 11.26 7.77
CA ASP A 59 18.30 11.37 9.00
C ASP A 59 17.06 12.27 8.88
N THR A 60 16.87 12.94 7.75
CA THR A 60 15.74 13.88 7.59
C THR A 60 14.45 13.18 7.20
N LYS A 61 13.31 13.66 7.73
CA LYS A 61 11.99 13.17 7.36
C LYS A 61 11.69 13.45 5.88
N PRO A 62 10.87 12.61 5.21
CA PRO A 62 10.35 12.94 3.89
C PRO A 62 9.69 14.33 3.90
N GLY A 63 9.98 15.17 2.90
CA GLY A 63 9.39 16.52 2.80
C GLY A 63 10.19 17.64 3.48
N SER A 64 11.22 17.34 4.28
CA SER A 64 12.08 18.37 4.87
C SER A 64 12.87 19.17 3.81
N GLU A 65 13.21 20.42 4.14
CA GLU A 65 14.09 21.23 3.29
C GLU A 65 15.44 20.52 3.10
N GLY A 66 15.83 20.39 1.84
CA GLY A 66 17.07 19.76 1.43
C GLY A 66 17.78 20.60 0.38
N ASN A 67 18.78 20.00 -0.27
CA ASN A 67 19.53 20.69 -1.30
C ASN A 67 18.91 20.42 -2.68
N LYS A 68 18.41 21.47 -3.33
CA LYS A 68 17.85 21.38 -4.68
C LYS A 68 18.97 21.09 -5.68
N LYS A 69 18.88 19.94 -6.35
CA LYS A 69 19.85 19.49 -7.33
C LYS A 69 19.18 19.01 -8.61
N THR A 70 19.68 19.52 -9.74
CA THR A 70 19.31 19.01 -11.06
C THR A 70 20.14 17.78 -11.39
N ILE A 71 19.46 16.69 -11.77
CA ILE A 71 20.05 15.45 -12.26
C ILE A 71 19.71 15.38 -13.74
N ASN A 72 20.72 15.40 -14.59
CA ASN A 72 20.52 15.26 -16.02
C ASN A 72 20.16 13.81 -16.35
N ALA A 73 19.14 13.62 -17.20
CA ALA A 73 18.68 12.30 -17.58
C ALA A 73 18.08 12.36 -19.00
N GLU A 74 18.38 11.33 -19.80
CA GLU A 74 17.79 11.16 -21.14
C GLU A 74 16.46 10.40 -21.06
N VAL A 75 16.32 9.52 -20.08
CA VAL A 75 15.13 8.70 -19.85
C VAL A 75 14.73 8.79 -18.38
N ILE A 76 13.44 9.00 -18.13
CA ILE A 76 12.87 9.11 -16.78
C ILE A 76 11.79 8.04 -16.64
N ILE A 77 11.94 7.17 -15.65
CA ILE A 77 10.99 6.10 -15.34
C ILE A 77 10.29 6.42 -14.03
N LEU A 78 8.98 6.60 -14.08
CA LEU A 78 8.15 6.86 -12.90
C LEU A 78 7.60 5.53 -12.36
N ALA A 79 8.27 4.98 -11.35
CA ALA A 79 7.85 3.77 -10.64
C ALA A 79 7.04 4.11 -9.38
N THR A 80 6.04 5.00 -9.49
CA THR A 80 5.25 5.52 -8.36
C THR A 80 4.08 4.62 -7.95
N GLY A 81 4.03 3.38 -8.45
CA GLY A 81 2.92 2.46 -8.24
C GLY A 81 1.68 2.82 -9.07
N PHE A 82 0.53 2.27 -8.67
CA PHE A 82 -0.74 2.43 -9.34
C PHE A 82 -1.76 3.07 -8.41
N LYS A 83 -2.74 3.79 -8.99
CA LYS A 83 -3.91 4.24 -8.24
C LYS A 83 -4.85 3.05 -8.02
N HIS A 84 -5.63 3.11 -6.95
CA HIS A 84 -6.71 2.16 -6.75
C HIS A 84 -7.65 2.20 -7.98
N PRO A 85 -8.07 1.04 -8.52
CA PRO A 85 -8.99 1.01 -9.65
C PRO A 85 -10.32 1.66 -9.27
N ARG A 86 -10.99 2.29 -10.24
CA ARG A 86 -12.35 2.78 -10.02
C ARG A 86 -13.31 1.60 -10.03
N ILE A 87 -14.24 1.58 -9.07
CA ILE A 87 -15.29 0.58 -8.94
C ILE A 87 -16.66 1.25 -9.19
N ASP A 88 -16.71 2.16 -10.16
CA ASP A 88 -17.88 2.95 -10.55
C ASP A 88 -18.95 2.13 -11.30
N PHE A 89 -18.66 0.86 -11.58
CA PHE A 89 -19.62 -0.10 -12.12
C PHE A 89 -20.51 -0.73 -11.04
N LEU A 90 -20.18 -0.56 -9.76
CA LEU A 90 -21.01 -1.00 -8.64
C LEU A 90 -21.87 0.18 -8.16
N ASP A 91 -23.09 -0.13 -7.70
CA ASP A 91 -24.02 0.88 -7.21
C ASP A 91 -23.44 1.61 -5.97
N ASP A 92 -23.54 2.93 -5.95
CA ASP A 92 -23.09 3.77 -4.82
C ASP A 92 -23.78 3.39 -3.50
N LEU A 93 -24.96 2.75 -3.54
CA LEU A 93 -25.66 2.21 -2.37
C LEU A 93 -24.88 1.09 -1.65
N LEU A 94 -23.92 0.46 -2.32
CA LEU A 94 -23.03 -0.54 -1.73
C LEU A 94 -21.92 0.11 -0.89
N PHE A 95 -21.65 1.40 -1.10
CA PHE A 95 -20.57 2.15 -0.44
C PHE A 95 -21.09 3.53 0.00
N PRO A 96 -21.74 3.65 1.18
CA PRO A 96 -22.30 4.92 1.64
C PRO A 96 -21.22 6.02 1.79
N GLU A 97 -21.59 7.31 1.75
CA GLU A 97 -20.62 8.43 1.70
C GLU A 97 -19.67 8.52 2.92
N ASP A 98 -20.03 7.89 4.05
CA ASP A 98 -19.24 7.75 5.27
C ASP A 98 -18.34 6.48 5.27
N TYR A 99 -18.29 5.75 4.16
CA TYR A 99 -17.41 4.62 3.92
C TYR A 99 -15.94 5.06 3.95
N GLN A 100 -15.26 4.80 5.08
CA GLN A 100 -13.80 4.89 5.16
C GLN A 100 -13.20 3.49 5.11
N HIS A 101 -12.34 3.23 4.11
CA HIS A 101 -11.52 2.02 4.10
C HIS A 101 -10.73 1.90 5.42
N PRO A 102 -10.67 0.70 6.03
CA PRO A 102 -10.79 -0.60 5.39
C PRO A 102 -11.94 -1.44 5.95
N VAL A 103 -13.11 -0.84 6.22
CA VAL A 103 -14.38 -1.55 6.47
C VAL A 103 -15.60 -0.64 6.62
N PRO A 104 -16.78 -1.03 6.09
CA PRO A 104 -18.05 -0.39 6.37
C PRO A 104 -18.61 -0.78 7.75
N GLN A 105 -19.27 0.19 8.37
CA GLN A 105 -19.95 0.04 9.65
C GLN A 105 -21.39 -0.51 9.50
N GLU A 106 -22.06 -0.37 8.37
CA GLU A 106 -23.44 -0.85 8.19
C GLU A 106 -23.79 -0.79 6.70
N LEU A 107 -24.11 -1.91 6.04
CA LEU A 107 -25.30 -2.01 5.18
C LEU A 107 -25.52 -3.42 4.61
N PHE A 108 -26.72 -3.94 4.90
CA PHE A 108 -27.41 -5.11 4.34
C PHE A 108 -26.97 -6.51 4.76
N ASP A 109 -27.81 -7.17 5.59
CA ASP A 109 -28.36 -8.54 5.54
C ASP A 109 -27.57 -9.72 4.90
N GLY A 110 -26.27 -9.59 4.69
CA GLY A 110 -25.49 -10.58 3.98
C GLY A 110 -24.05 -10.10 3.88
N GLY A 111 -23.22 -10.61 4.78
CA GLY A 111 -21.78 -10.37 4.89
C GLY A 111 -20.89 -10.76 3.70
N LEU A 112 -21.47 -10.77 2.51
CA LEU A 112 -20.82 -11.13 1.26
C LEU A 112 -20.12 -9.93 0.61
N VAL A 113 -20.66 -8.72 0.77
CA VAL A 113 -20.13 -7.49 0.17
C VAL A 113 -18.80 -7.11 0.83
N ASP A 114 -18.70 -7.14 2.15
CA ASP A 114 -17.45 -6.88 2.88
C ASP A 114 -16.33 -7.88 2.54
N MET A 115 -16.71 -9.15 2.31
CA MET A 115 -15.75 -10.16 1.88
C MET A 115 -15.32 -9.96 0.42
N LEU A 116 -16.24 -9.52 -0.44
CA LEU A 116 -15.94 -9.18 -1.82
C LEU A 116 -15.01 -7.97 -1.90
N ASP A 117 -15.23 -6.94 -1.08
CA ASP A 117 -14.37 -5.76 -0.99
C ASP A 117 -12.97 -6.14 -0.51
N ARG A 118 -12.87 -6.93 0.58
CA ARG A 118 -11.59 -7.49 1.04
C ARG A 118 -10.93 -8.36 -0.02
N TYR A 119 -11.68 -9.17 -0.76
CA TYR A 119 -11.17 -9.98 -1.86
C TYR A 119 -10.63 -9.11 -3.00
N ILE A 120 -11.34 -8.04 -3.36
CA ILE A 120 -10.92 -7.07 -4.38
C ILE A 120 -9.64 -6.36 -3.92
N ASP A 121 -9.57 -5.90 -2.68
CA ASP A 121 -8.37 -5.28 -2.09
C ASP A 121 -7.17 -6.24 -2.05
N LEU A 122 -7.40 -7.48 -1.64
CA LEU A 122 -6.39 -8.56 -1.63
C LEU A 122 -5.88 -8.85 -3.05
N CYS A 123 -6.78 -8.93 -4.04
CA CYS A 123 -6.44 -9.13 -5.44
C CYS A 123 -5.69 -7.92 -6.01
N ASN A 124 -6.10 -6.70 -5.63
CA ASN A 124 -5.57 -5.45 -6.16
C ASN A 124 -4.18 -5.12 -5.60
N THR A 125 -3.92 -5.48 -4.35
CA THR A 125 -2.65 -5.12 -3.71
C THR A 125 -1.56 -6.17 -4.01
N GLY A 126 -1.93 -7.36 -4.51
CA GLY A 126 -1.00 -8.46 -4.80
C GLY A 126 -0.14 -8.88 -3.60
N MET A 127 -0.47 -8.36 -2.41
CA MET A 127 0.39 -8.35 -1.22
C MET A 127 0.39 -9.71 -0.52
N VAL A 128 -0.68 -10.47 -0.75
CA VAL A 128 -0.90 -11.78 -0.18
C VAL A 128 -0.96 -12.71 -1.39
N GLY A 129 0.12 -13.44 -1.66
CA GLY A 129 0.40 -14.05 -2.96
C GLY A 129 -0.76 -14.86 -3.56
N HIS A 130 -0.70 -15.12 -4.87
CA HIS A 130 -1.75 -15.76 -5.68
C HIS A 130 -2.47 -16.98 -5.04
N PHE A 131 -1.83 -17.73 -4.14
CA PHE A 131 -2.48 -18.79 -3.35
C PHE A 131 -3.63 -18.32 -2.48
N HIS A 132 -3.52 -17.15 -1.85
CA HIS A 132 -4.55 -16.60 -0.98
C HIS A 132 -5.81 -16.26 -1.76
N ILE A 133 -5.66 -15.75 -3.00
CA ILE A 133 -6.78 -15.52 -3.91
C ILE A 133 -7.63 -16.79 -4.02
N GLY A 134 -7.00 -17.95 -4.27
CA GLY A 134 -7.70 -19.23 -4.36
C GLY A 134 -8.41 -19.66 -3.07
N ILE A 135 -7.86 -19.34 -1.89
CA ILE A 135 -8.49 -19.61 -0.59
C ILE A 135 -9.72 -18.71 -0.43
N TYR A 136 -9.59 -17.40 -0.65
CA TYR A 136 -10.70 -16.46 -0.53
C TYR A 136 -11.81 -16.75 -1.53
N THR A 137 -11.49 -17.12 -2.78
CA THR A 137 -12.49 -17.56 -3.75
C THR A 137 -13.27 -18.77 -3.26
N ARG A 138 -12.61 -19.76 -2.65
CA ARG A 138 -13.31 -20.95 -2.11
C ARG A 138 -14.20 -20.61 -0.93
N ILE A 139 -13.75 -19.72 -0.06
CA ILE A 139 -14.57 -19.22 1.06
C ILE A 139 -15.79 -18.46 0.51
N LEU A 140 -15.59 -17.56 -0.44
CA LEU A 140 -16.66 -16.82 -1.12
C LEU A 140 -17.70 -17.75 -1.77
N LEU A 141 -17.24 -18.74 -2.53
CA LEU A 141 -18.12 -19.71 -3.16
C LEU A 141 -18.90 -20.53 -2.14
N THR A 142 -18.28 -20.89 -1.01
CA THR A 142 -18.96 -21.61 0.08
C THR A 142 -20.09 -20.78 0.67
N LEU A 143 -19.82 -19.50 0.99
CA LEU A 143 -20.84 -18.59 1.53
C LEU A 143 -21.96 -18.29 0.52
N LEU A 144 -21.64 -18.26 -0.77
CA LEU A 144 -22.63 -18.07 -1.82
C LEU A 144 -23.55 -19.28 -1.98
N LEU A 145 -22.97 -20.48 -2.03
CA LEU A 145 -23.67 -21.72 -2.36
C LEU A 145 -24.43 -22.33 -1.17
N ASP A 146 -23.94 -22.16 0.07
CA ASP A 146 -24.59 -22.68 1.29
C ASP A 146 -24.89 -21.55 2.27
N THR A 147 -26.17 -21.18 2.36
CA THR A 147 -26.65 -20.12 3.26
C THR A 147 -26.43 -20.43 4.74
N ASN A 148 -26.30 -21.70 5.12
CA ASN A 148 -26.08 -22.09 6.53
C ASN A 148 -24.65 -21.80 7.01
N THR A 149 -23.73 -21.56 6.08
CA THR A 149 -22.33 -21.24 6.40
C THR A 149 -22.10 -19.74 6.63
N ARG A 150 -23.13 -18.91 6.38
CA ARG A 150 -23.05 -17.46 6.57
C ARG A 150 -23.09 -17.11 8.06
N LEU A 151 -22.17 -16.25 8.50
CA LEU A 151 -22.24 -15.63 9.81
C LEU A 151 -23.46 -14.71 9.90
N SER A 152 -24.01 -14.56 11.11
CA SER A 152 -25.03 -13.54 11.32
C SER A 152 -24.42 -12.15 11.06
N PRO A 153 -25.20 -11.18 10.54
CA PRO A 153 -24.70 -9.83 10.30
C PRO A 153 -24.06 -9.19 11.54
N LYS A 154 -24.59 -9.49 12.73
CA LYS A 154 -24.04 -9.01 14.01
C LYS A 154 -22.65 -9.56 14.30
N ASP A 155 -22.43 -10.85 14.05
CA ASP A 155 -21.14 -11.48 14.29
C ASP A 155 -20.08 -11.02 13.29
N MET A 156 -20.50 -10.79 12.04
CA MET A 156 -19.60 -10.24 11.03
C MET A 156 -19.18 -8.82 11.37
N LYS A 157 -20.13 -7.97 11.79
CA LYS A 157 -19.86 -6.61 12.26
C LYS A 157 -18.90 -6.62 13.46
N LEU A 158 -19.13 -7.50 14.44
CA LEU A 158 -18.25 -7.61 15.61
C LEU A 158 -16.83 -8.01 15.22
N TRP A 159 -16.67 -8.93 14.26
CA TRP A 159 -15.36 -9.35 13.78
C TRP A 159 -14.63 -8.23 13.03
N VAL A 160 -15.35 -7.51 12.17
CA VAL A 160 -14.89 -6.30 11.49
C VAL A 160 -14.43 -5.26 12.51
N ASP A 161 -15.29 -4.90 13.46
CA ASP A 161 -15.01 -3.93 14.51
C ASP A 161 -13.76 -4.33 15.33
N PHE A 162 -13.61 -5.62 15.66
CA PHE A 162 -12.45 -6.12 16.40
C PHE A 162 -11.14 -6.03 15.60
N VAL A 163 -11.13 -6.52 14.35
CA VAL A 163 -9.94 -6.50 13.49
C VAL A 163 -9.51 -5.07 13.20
N CYS A 164 -10.47 -4.17 13.03
CA CYS A 164 -10.22 -2.80 12.61
C CYS A 164 -9.99 -1.85 13.80
N GLN A 165 -10.49 -2.14 15.00
CA GLN A 165 -10.04 -1.45 16.22
C GLN A 165 -8.61 -1.82 16.62
N GLN A 166 -8.18 -3.06 16.38
CA GLN A 166 -6.80 -3.47 16.66
C GLN A 166 -5.78 -2.87 15.70
N TRP A 167 -6.23 -2.40 14.54
CA TRP A 167 -5.41 -1.66 13.60
C TRP A 167 -5.77 -0.18 13.68
N PRO A 168 -5.11 0.63 14.54
CA PRO A 168 -5.26 2.06 14.44
C PRO A 168 -4.68 2.46 13.07
N LEU A 169 -5.55 2.66 12.08
CA LEU A 169 -5.25 3.55 10.98
C LEU A 169 -5.07 4.92 11.62
N GLY A 170 -3.84 5.17 12.05
CA GLY A 170 -3.43 6.48 12.52
C GLY A 170 -3.76 7.50 11.45
N GLN A 171 -4.57 8.48 11.81
CA GLN A 171 -4.28 9.90 11.58
C GLN A 171 -3.47 10.19 10.30
N LEU A 172 -4.01 9.80 9.14
CA LEU A 172 -3.57 10.28 7.83
C LEU A 172 -4.70 11.09 7.23
N ASN A 173 -5.08 12.15 7.94
CA ASN A 173 -5.85 13.29 7.43
C ASN A 173 -5.66 14.46 8.41
N SER A 174 -4.48 15.08 8.36
CA SER A 174 -4.25 16.48 8.68
C SER A 174 -2.82 16.86 8.30
N GLU A 175 -2.63 17.21 7.03
CA GLU A 175 -1.84 18.35 6.51
C GLU A 175 -1.86 18.36 4.98
#